data_AF-A0AAV0VQ01-F1
#
_entry.id   AF-A0AAV0VQ01-F1
#
_cell.length_a   1.000
_cell.length_b   1.000
_cell.length_c   1.000
_cell.angle_alpha   90.00
_cell.angle_beta   90.00
_cell.angle_gamma   90.00
#
_symmetry.space_group_name_H-M   'P 1'
#
loop_
_entity.id
_entity.type
_entity.pdbx_description
1 polymer ?
#
loop_
_entity_poly.entity_id
_entity_poly.type
_entity_poly.pdbx_seq_one_letter_code
_entity_poly.pdbx_strand_id
1 'polypeptide(L)'
;MTVGPMTRNGECKKFSPNIFNKSKCTNCFRQKEEHSAEALESNRATRKAVKCGYLFVAPGRDFTNPINRTKRWQRRWFVLFDDGELIYSLDEHVSVSILKRISYRPQNV
;
A
#
# COMPACT_ATOMS: atom_id res chain seq x y z
N MET A 1 7.69 41.28 -8.93
CA MET A 1 8.14 39.87 -8.88
C MET A 1 7.13 39.04 -9.64
N THR A 2 7.42 38.74 -10.90
CA THR A 2 6.55 37.96 -11.79
C THR A 2 6.63 36.48 -11.43
N VAL A 3 5.55 35.89 -10.94
CA VAL A 3 5.43 34.43 -10.84
C VAL A 3 5.19 33.89 -12.25
N GLY A 4 6.27 33.44 -12.90
CA GLY A 4 6.17 32.78 -14.20
C GLY A 4 5.30 31.52 -14.11
N PRO A 5 4.57 31.15 -15.18
CA PRO A 5 3.77 29.93 -15.20
C PRO A 5 4.72 28.74 -15.06
N MET A 6 4.57 27.97 -13.99
CA MET A 6 5.27 26.70 -13.85
C MET A 6 4.73 25.75 -14.91
N THR A 7 5.43 25.69 -16.05
CA THR A 7 5.23 24.70 -17.09
C THR A 7 5.56 23.31 -16.51
N ARG A 8 4.59 22.68 -15.85
CA ARG A 8 4.64 21.26 -15.48
C ARG A 8 3.92 20.41 -16.53
N ASN A 9 4.28 20.62 -17.79
CA ASN A 9 3.91 19.78 -18.94
C ASN A 9 4.84 18.57 -19.04
N GLY A 10 4.93 17.80 -17.96
CA GLY A 10 5.51 16.47 -17.96
C GLY A 10 4.58 15.58 -17.17
N GLU A 11 4.01 14.56 -17.81
CA GLU A 11 3.24 13.53 -17.12
C GLU A 11 4.07 13.02 -15.94
N CYS A 12 3.57 13.25 -14.72
CA CYS A 12 4.30 12.89 -13.53
C CYS A 12 4.36 11.36 -13.44
N LYS A 13 5.49 10.78 -13.85
CA LYS A 13 5.68 9.32 -13.98
C LYS A 13 5.74 8.57 -12.64
N LYS A 14 5.74 9.28 -11.52
CA LYS A 14 5.81 8.70 -10.18
C LYS A 14 5.08 9.55 -9.17
N PHE A 15 3.97 9.03 -8.66
CA PHE A 15 3.25 9.64 -7.56
C PHE A 15 4.08 9.51 -6.27
N SER A 16 4.31 10.64 -5.62
CA SER A 16 4.94 10.71 -4.30
C SER A 16 4.02 11.50 -3.37
N PRO A 17 3.43 10.90 -2.33
CA PRO A 17 2.50 11.59 -1.44
C PRO A 17 3.15 12.82 -0.79
N ASN A 18 2.45 13.96 -0.81
CA ASN A 18 2.88 15.17 -0.14
C ASN A 18 2.71 15.06 1.38
N ILE A 19 3.70 15.58 2.12
CA ILE A 19 3.76 15.51 3.58
C ILE A 19 2.60 16.25 4.26
N PHE A 20 2.12 17.35 3.67
CA PHE A 20 1.00 18.13 4.20
C PHE A 20 -0.34 17.60 3.71
N ASN A 21 -0.38 17.04 2.51
CA ASN A 21 -1.59 16.46 1.95
C ASN A 21 -1.29 15.20 1.13
N LYS A 22 -1.54 14.03 1.70
CA LYS A 22 -1.26 12.73 1.07
C LYS A 22 -2.04 12.48 -0.23
N SER A 23 -3.10 13.25 -0.51
CA SER A 23 -3.83 13.17 -1.80
C SER A 23 -3.17 13.97 -2.92
N LYS A 24 -2.14 14.78 -2.63
CA LYS A 24 -1.38 15.52 -3.63
C LYS A 24 0.01 14.94 -3.80
N CYS A 25 0.56 15.08 -5.00
CA CYS A 25 1.92 14.66 -5.28
C CYS A 25 2.95 15.73 -4.85
N THR A 26 4.00 15.37 -4.15
CA THR A 26 5.15 16.25 -3.83
C THR A 26 5.81 16.80 -5.10
N ASN A 27 5.91 15.97 -6.14
CA ASN A 27 6.67 16.28 -7.33
C ASN A 27 5.91 17.14 -8.34
N CYS A 28 4.58 17.01 -8.44
CA CYS A 28 3.79 17.74 -9.43
C CYS A 28 2.66 18.60 -8.80
N PHE A 29 2.36 18.45 -7.50
CA PHE A 29 1.26 19.08 -6.75
C PHE A 29 -0.16 18.80 -7.26
N ARG A 30 -0.29 18.01 -8.34
CA ARG A 30 -1.57 17.50 -8.85
C ARG A 30 -2.12 16.43 -7.91
N GLN A 31 -3.43 16.20 -8.02
CA GLN A 31 -4.13 15.19 -7.23
C GLN A 31 -3.69 13.78 -7.61
N LYS A 32 -3.88 12.84 -6.67
CA LYS A 32 -3.59 11.42 -6.85
C LYS A 32 -4.37 10.85 -8.03
N GLU A 33 -5.62 11.25 -8.21
CA GLU A 33 -6.49 10.75 -9.27
C GLU A 33 -6.07 11.21 -10.68
N GLU A 34 -5.24 12.25 -10.78
CA GLU A 34 -4.73 12.78 -12.06
C GLU A 34 -3.46 12.06 -12.55
N HIS A 35 -2.92 11.10 -11.78
CA HIS A 35 -1.75 10.32 -12.17
C HIS A 35 -2.16 9.07 -12.94
N SER A 36 -1.33 8.65 -13.90
CA SER A 36 -1.54 7.38 -14.59
C SER A 36 -1.43 6.18 -13.64
N ALA A 37 -2.04 5.06 -14.02
CA ALA A 37 -1.98 3.82 -13.23
C ALA A 37 -0.53 3.37 -13.01
N GLU A 38 0.35 3.53 -14.00
CA GLU A 38 1.78 3.19 -13.88
C GLU A 38 2.50 4.10 -12.87
N ALA A 39 2.15 5.39 -12.85
CA ALA A 39 2.73 6.35 -11.92
C ALA A 39 2.32 6.09 -10.46
N LEU A 40 1.11 5.54 -10.25
CA LEU A 40 0.62 5.10 -8.94
C LEU A 40 1.24 3.76 -8.51
N GLU A 41 1.42 2.82 -9.44
CA GLU A 41 2.01 1.49 -9.17
C GLU A 41 3.49 1.58 -8.77
N SER A 42 4.26 2.52 -9.35
CA SER A 42 5.64 2.80 -8.92
C SER A 42 5.77 3.18 -7.44
N ASN A 43 4.72 3.75 -6.83
CA ASN A 43 4.70 4.02 -5.41
C ASN A 43 4.49 2.73 -4.59
N ARG A 44 3.59 1.86 -5.07
CA ARG A 44 3.26 0.57 -4.45
C ARG A 44 4.49 -0.35 -4.31
N ALA A 45 5.41 -0.32 -5.29
CA ALA A 45 6.67 -1.06 -5.24
C ALA A 45 7.66 -0.56 -4.17
N THR A 46 7.49 0.66 -3.67
CA THR A 46 8.39 1.28 -2.66
C THR A 46 7.87 1.23 -1.23
N ARG A 47 6.67 0.66 -1.03
CA ARG A 47 6.01 0.62 0.27
C ARG A 47 6.76 -0.26 1.26
N LYS A 48 6.75 0.14 2.52
CA LYS A 48 7.40 -0.60 3.59
C LYS A 48 6.36 -1.35 4.38
N ALA A 49 6.58 -2.66 4.55
CA ALA A 49 5.80 -3.43 5.50
C ALA A 49 6.12 -2.98 6.93
N VAL A 50 5.11 -2.53 7.66
CA VAL A 50 5.17 -2.09 9.06
C VAL A 50 4.92 -3.26 10.00
N LYS A 51 3.98 -4.14 9.65
CA LYS A 51 3.63 -5.32 10.44
C LYS A 51 3.18 -6.45 9.52
N CYS A 52 3.50 -7.67 9.91
CA CYS A 52 3.00 -8.88 9.27
C CYS A 52 2.61 -9.91 10.33
N GLY A 53 1.75 -10.86 9.93
CA GLY A 53 1.32 -11.93 10.82
C GLY A 53 0.11 -12.69 10.30
N TYR A 54 -0.22 -13.78 10.97
CA TYR A 54 -1.42 -14.55 10.67
C TYR A 54 -2.65 -13.93 11.33
N LEU A 55 -3.70 -13.72 10.54
CA LEU A 55 -5.03 -13.38 11.02
C LEU A 55 -6.07 -14.27 10.34
N PHE A 56 -7.32 -14.16 10.78
CA PHE A 56 -8.43 -14.94 10.24
C PHE A 56 -9.39 -14.05 9.44
N VAL A 57 -9.73 -14.50 8.23
CA VAL A 57 -10.73 -13.88 7.36
C VAL A 57 -12.07 -14.59 7.55
N ALA A 58 -13.11 -13.81 7.80
CA ALA A 58 -14.48 -14.30 7.87
C ALA A 58 -14.95 -14.80 6.49
N PRO A 59 -15.60 -15.97 6.43
CA PRO A 59 -16.13 -16.51 5.19
C PRO A 59 -17.41 -15.77 4.76
N GLY A 60 -17.29 -14.97 3.69
CA GLY A 60 -18.39 -14.18 3.16
C GLY A 60 -18.51 -12.79 3.81
N ARG A 61 -18.89 -11.80 3.01
CA ARG A 61 -19.06 -10.39 3.45
C ARG A 61 -20.45 -10.11 4.02
N ASP A 62 -21.39 -11.03 3.81
CA ASP A 62 -22.76 -10.89 4.29
C ASP A 62 -22.92 -11.53 5.68
N PHE A 63 -22.98 -10.68 6.70
CA PHE A 63 -23.14 -11.10 8.09
C PHE A 63 -24.59 -11.46 8.47
N THR A 64 -25.55 -11.19 7.57
CA THR A 64 -26.97 -11.45 7.81
C THR A 64 -27.34 -12.90 7.53
N ASN A 65 -26.64 -13.57 6.60
CA ASN A 65 -26.86 -14.96 6.30
C ASN A 65 -26.30 -15.87 7.42
N PRO A 66 -27.13 -16.60 8.19
CA PRO A 66 -26.68 -17.43 9.30
C PRO A 66 -25.73 -18.55 8.87
N ILE A 67 -25.80 -19.00 7.61
CA ILE A 67 -24.89 -20.00 7.03
C ILE A 67 -23.44 -19.48 7.01
N ASN A 68 -23.23 -18.17 6.92
CA ASN A 68 -21.87 -17.62 6.98
C ASN A 68 -21.27 -17.70 8.39
N ARG A 69 -22.08 -17.85 9.45
CA ARG A 69 -21.59 -18.08 10.82
C ARG A 69 -21.05 -19.49 11.04
N THR A 70 -21.51 -20.48 10.28
CA THR A 70 -21.07 -21.88 10.39
C THR A 70 -19.89 -22.22 9.49
N LYS A 71 -19.60 -21.37 8.50
CA LYS A 71 -18.42 -21.52 7.64
C LYS A 71 -17.15 -21.29 8.45
N ARG A 72 -16.10 -22.05 8.09
CA ARG A 72 -14.80 -21.97 8.76
C ARG A 72 -14.06 -20.68 8.41
N TRP A 73 -13.53 -20.03 9.43
CA TRP A 73 -12.63 -18.90 9.27
C TRP A 73 -11.34 -19.34 8.58
N GLN A 74 -10.85 -18.52 7.66
CA GLN A 74 -9.66 -18.83 6.88
C GLN A 74 -8.45 -18.12 7.46
N ARG A 75 -7.43 -18.88 7.88
CA ARG A 75 -6.14 -18.31 8.28
C ARG A 75 -5.41 -17.82 7.02
N ARG A 76 -4.97 -16.56 7.04
CA ARG A 76 -4.23 -15.92 5.95
C ARG A 76 -3.01 -15.19 6.50
N TRP A 77 -1.97 -15.05 5.70
CA TRP A 77 -0.83 -14.18 6.03
C TRP A 77 -1.16 -12.75 5.63
N PHE A 78 -1.03 -11.81 6.56
CA PHE A 78 -1.33 -10.40 6.34
C PHE A 78 -0.05 -9.57 6.33
N VAL A 79 -0.05 -8.52 5.50
CA VAL A 79 1.01 -7.51 5.45
C VAL A 79 0.36 -6.14 5.48
N LEU A 80 0.69 -5.35 6.51
CA LEU A 80 0.29 -3.95 6.65
C LEU A 80 1.44 -3.06 6.18
N PHE A 81 1.15 -2.17 5.22
CA PHE A 81 2.09 -1.19 4.72
C PHE A 81 1.99 0.15 5.45
N ASP A 82 3.03 0.97 5.31
CA ASP A 82 3.16 2.30 5.91
C ASP A 82 2.18 3.34 5.33
N ASP A 83 1.64 3.08 4.14
CA ASP A 83 0.56 3.86 3.54
C ASP A 83 -0.83 3.49 4.07
N GLY A 84 -0.93 2.42 4.87
CA GLY A 84 -2.18 1.90 5.44
C GLY A 84 -2.86 0.82 4.60
N GLU A 85 -2.30 0.40 3.46
CA GLU A 85 -2.84 -0.74 2.72
C GLU A 85 -2.57 -2.05 3.48
N LEU A 86 -3.62 -2.87 3.61
CA LEU A 86 -3.57 -4.19 4.21
C LEU A 86 -3.90 -5.23 3.14
N ILE A 87 -2.94 -6.11 2.86
CA ILE A 87 -3.12 -7.20 1.89
C ILE A 87 -2.97 -8.55 2.59
N TYR A 88 -3.57 -9.59 2.03
CA TYR A 88 -3.43 -10.96 2.53
C TYR A 88 -3.23 -11.99 1.42
N SER A 89 -2.59 -13.10 1.75
CA SER A 89 -2.29 -14.23 0.85
C SER A 89 -2.53 -15.57 1.54
N LEU A 90 -2.53 -16.66 0.75
CA LEU A 90 -2.53 -18.03 1.28
C LEU A 90 -1.21 -18.34 1.99
N ASP A 91 -0.09 -18.00 1.36
CA ASP A 91 1.26 -18.33 1.82
C ASP A 91 2.04 -17.08 2.26
N GLU A 92 3.13 -17.28 3.00
CA GLU A 92 4.04 -16.19 3.45
C GLU A 92 4.72 -15.45 2.26
N HIS A 93 4.70 -16.06 1.07
CA HIS A 93 5.37 -15.58 -0.15
C HIS A 93 4.66 -14.45 -0.90
N VAL A 94 4.21 -13.40 -0.19
CA VAL A 94 3.92 -12.13 -0.85
C VAL A 94 5.25 -11.47 -1.21
N SER A 95 5.63 -11.59 -2.48
CA SER A 95 6.79 -11.00 -3.16
C SER A 95 8.05 -10.77 -2.28
N VAL A 96 9.01 -11.67 -2.50
CA VAL A 96 10.37 -11.81 -1.91
C VAL A 96 11.21 -10.51 -1.86
N SER A 97 10.78 -9.42 -2.48
CA SER A 97 11.41 -8.10 -2.39
C SER A 97 11.14 -7.37 -1.06
N ILE A 98 10.05 -7.67 -0.34
CA ILE A 98 9.70 -7.00 0.93
C ILE A 98 10.41 -7.65 2.13
N LEU A 99 10.54 -8.97 2.14
CA LEU A 99 11.09 -9.71 3.29
C LEU A 99 12.61 -9.59 3.43
N LYS A 100 13.35 -9.35 2.32
CA LYS A 100 14.81 -9.10 2.40
C LYS A 100 15.16 -7.87 3.24
N ARG A 101 14.23 -6.93 3.44
CA ARG A 101 14.45 -5.72 4.25
C ARG A 101 14.07 -5.88 5.73
N ILE A 102 13.25 -6.87 6.08
CA ILE A 102 12.85 -7.15 7.47
C ILE A 102 13.85 -8.10 8.15
N SER A 103 14.47 -9.01 7.40
CA SER A 103 15.45 -9.96 7.94
C SER A 103 16.83 -9.33 8.26
N TYR A 104 17.22 -8.23 7.60
CA TYR A 104 18.53 -7.58 7.78
C TYR A 104 18.49 -6.37 8.73
N ARG A 105 17.86 -6.51 9.91
CA ARG A 105 18.12 -5.58 11.03
C ARG A 105 18.98 -6.32 12.04
N PRO A 106 20.32 -6.14 12.04
CA PRO A 106 21.16 -6.75 13.07
C PRO A 106 20.71 -6.19 14.42
N GLN A 107 20.37 -7.07 15.36
CA GLN A 107 20.23 -6.74 16.78
C GLN A 107 21.63 -6.41 17.29
N ASN A 108 22.01 -5.13 17.20
CA ASN A 108 23.11 -4.57 17.96
C ASN A 108 22.50 -3.70 19.06
N VAL A 109 22.31 -4.27 20.26
CA VAL A 109 22.63 -3.71 21.58
C VAL A 109 22.87 -4.89 22.51
#